data_AF-A0AA94EX75-F1
#
_entry.id   AF-A0AA94EX75-F1
#
_cell.length_a   1.000
_cell.length_b   1.000
_cell.length_c   1.000
_cell.angle_alpha   90.00
_cell.angle_beta   90.00
_cell.angle_gamma   90.00
#
_symmetry.space_group_name_H-M   'P 1'
#
loop_
_entity.id
_entity.type
_entity.pdbx_description
1 polymer ?
#
loop_
_entity_poly.entity_id
_entity_poly.type
_entity_poly.pdbx_seq_one_letter_code
_entity_poly.pdbx_strand_id
1 'polypeptide(L)'
;MPWLRGGTVAVTNGSTTVVGTNADFAANSRIGDAFIGPDGASYEIGNVASATVISNIPAYKGRTASSVAYAIMPVQGYPKALADSFNNINRQWGSKLEALGTTGNYEILPLDKGGTGAAANNGAEVFAALGAGGILGEAPYFGGSIDSRTAVPLDVCFIGPSTGGTKPSGVSYGILTTKGAIGNQGSHQELWEVTGATGTTTNTWHRDQYGSGGAWGSWRRRYSNNNILGTVAQPPALPPVNAASGALFLSNAVGAGSYPMAFISIPTVTAMACVSGYQWALWAANATEPTATAWGSYYAVAAASTTQGAWLNIIAVGRWF
;
A
#
# COMPACT_ATOMS: atom_id res chain seq x y z
N MET A 1 28.92 -38.39 43.79
CA MET A 1 28.36 -38.50 45.16
C MET A 1 28.93 -39.75 45.80
N PRO A 2 29.45 -39.70 47.04
CA PRO A 2 29.94 -40.89 47.73
C PRO A 2 28.79 -41.89 47.96
N TRP A 3 29.10 -43.19 47.98
CA TRP A 3 28.10 -44.23 48.29
C TRP A 3 27.57 -44.04 49.71
N LEU A 4 26.28 -44.26 49.94
CA LEU A 4 25.69 -44.20 51.29
C LEU A 4 26.19 -45.40 52.09
N ARG A 5 26.81 -45.16 53.25
CA ARG A 5 27.32 -46.20 54.17
C ARG A 5 27.00 -45.93 55.64
N GLY A 6 26.19 -44.91 55.92
CA GLY A 6 25.85 -44.50 57.29
C GLY A 6 24.93 -45.50 57.97
N GLY A 7 25.27 -45.91 59.18
CA GLY A 7 24.50 -46.88 59.97
C GLY A 7 24.77 -48.34 59.60
N THR A 8 23.87 -49.22 60.04
CA THR A 8 23.95 -50.67 59.79
C THR A 8 22.60 -51.19 59.32
N VAL A 9 22.57 -52.40 58.75
CA VAL A 9 21.34 -53.05 58.31
C VAL A 9 21.12 -54.42 58.94
N ALA A 10 19.86 -54.83 58.98
CA ALA A 10 19.39 -56.19 59.19
C ALA A 10 18.74 -56.70 57.91
N VAL A 11 19.21 -57.87 57.47
CA VAL A 11 18.79 -58.56 56.25
C VAL A 11 18.49 -60.01 56.57
N THR A 12 17.39 -60.53 56.01
CA THR A 12 16.96 -61.93 56.20
C THR A 12 17.04 -62.65 54.86
N ASN A 13 17.68 -63.82 54.85
CA ASN A 13 17.74 -64.67 53.66
C ASN A 13 16.33 -64.94 53.11
N GLY A 14 16.12 -64.76 51.81
CA GLY A 14 14.83 -64.93 51.15
C GLY A 14 13.83 -63.78 51.37
N SER A 15 14.18 -62.73 52.13
CA SER A 15 13.34 -61.54 52.31
C SER A 15 13.74 -60.41 51.37
N THR A 16 12.77 -59.63 50.92
CA THR A 16 13.03 -58.36 50.21
C THR A 16 13.30 -57.22 51.19
N THR A 17 12.87 -57.30 52.44
CA THR A 17 12.96 -56.19 53.40
C THR A 17 14.37 -56.05 53.97
N VAL A 18 14.90 -54.83 53.92
CA VAL A 18 16.12 -54.41 54.61
C VAL A 18 15.75 -53.37 55.66
N VAL A 19 16.16 -53.61 56.91
CA VAL A 19 15.89 -52.70 58.03
C VAL A 19 17.19 -52.06 58.50
N GLY A 20 17.30 -50.75 58.35
CA GLY A 20 18.42 -49.93 58.78
C GLY A 20 18.34 -49.50 60.24
N THR A 21 19.49 -49.30 60.87
CA THR A 21 19.67 -48.65 62.17
C THR A 21 20.64 -47.50 61.99
N ASN A 22 20.26 -46.29 62.41
CA ASN A 22 20.97 -45.04 62.10
C ASN A 22 21.25 -44.87 60.59
N ALA A 23 20.35 -45.43 59.77
CA ALA A 23 20.34 -45.25 58.33
C ALA A 23 19.38 -44.09 57.97
N ASP A 24 19.57 -43.52 56.79
CA ASP A 24 18.71 -42.47 56.25
C ASP A 24 18.47 -42.72 54.75
N PHE A 25 17.77 -43.80 54.46
CA PHE A 25 17.48 -44.25 53.10
C PHE A 25 16.61 -43.25 52.34
N ALA A 26 15.59 -42.69 52.97
CA ALA A 26 14.63 -41.79 52.32
C ALA A 26 15.29 -40.51 51.77
N ALA A 27 16.28 -39.95 52.47
CA ALA A 27 16.96 -38.74 52.00
C ALA A 27 18.09 -39.03 50.99
N ASN A 28 18.65 -40.25 50.99
CA ASN A 28 19.93 -40.53 50.32
C ASN A 28 19.92 -41.69 49.31
N SER A 29 18.78 -42.34 49.10
CA SER A 29 18.61 -43.42 48.13
C SER A 29 17.30 -43.27 47.35
N ARG A 30 17.23 -43.92 46.20
CA ARG A 30 16.04 -43.93 45.34
C ARG A 30 15.74 -45.35 44.89
N ILE A 31 14.49 -45.58 44.51
CA ILE A 31 14.09 -46.79 43.79
C ILE A 31 14.96 -46.89 42.52
N GLY A 32 15.52 -48.08 42.26
CA GLY A 32 16.44 -48.34 41.17
C GLY A 32 17.93 -48.19 41.53
N ASP A 33 18.28 -47.60 42.68
CA ASP A 33 19.67 -47.62 43.16
C ASP A 33 20.09 -49.05 43.54
N ALA A 34 21.41 -49.30 43.56
CA ALA A 34 21.96 -50.59 43.92
C ALA A 34 22.26 -50.63 45.43
N PHE A 35 21.53 -51.45 46.16
CA PHE A 35 21.89 -51.88 47.51
C PHE A 35 22.97 -52.95 47.44
N ILE A 36 24.13 -52.68 48.02
CA ILE A 36 25.22 -53.65 48.19
C ILE A 36 25.04 -54.30 49.57
N GLY A 37 24.60 -55.56 49.54
CA GLY A 37 24.35 -56.33 50.75
C GLY A 37 25.62 -56.69 51.52
N PRO A 38 25.48 -57.15 52.77
CA PRO A 38 26.60 -57.64 53.58
C PRO A 38 27.32 -58.85 52.98
N ASP A 39 26.67 -59.55 52.05
CA ASP A 39 27.22 -60.63 51.23
C ASP A 39 28.07 -60.13 50.05
N GLY A 40 28.14 -58.81 49.83
CA GLY A 40 28.85 -58.18 48.72
C GLY A 40 28.08 -58.18 47.40
N ALA A 41 26.87 -58.72 47.35
CA ALA A 41 26.05 -58.76 46.14
C ALA A 41 25.24 -57.47 45.97
N SER A 42 24.98 -57.09 44.72
CA SER A 42 24.13 -55.95 44.37
C SER A 42 22.68 -56.38 44.18
N TYR A 43 21.77 -55.63 44.80
CA TYR A 43 20.32 -55.78 44.71
C TYR A 43 19.71 -54.44 44.28
N GLU A 44 18.69 -54.47 43.43
CA GLU A 44 17.96 -53.26 43.06
C GLU A 44 17.04 -52.86 44.21
N ILE A 45 17.04 -51.58 44.60
CA ILE A 45 16.06 -51.08 45.56
C ILE A 45 14.70 -50.98 44.87
N GLY A 46 13.75 -51.83 45.28
CA GLY A 46 12.39 -51.86 44.73
C GLY A 46 11.44 -50.85 45.37
N ASN A 47 11.71 -50.42 46.60
CA ASN A 47 10.94 -49.42 47.31
C ASN A 47 11.78 -48.78 48.42
N VAL A 48 11.53 -47.50 48.69
CA VAL A 48 12.06 -46.80 49.87
C VAL A 48 10.88 -46.47 50.79
N ALA A 49 10.62 -47.36 51.74
CA ALA A 49 9.41 -47.30 52.58
C ALA A 49 9.54 -46.26 53.72
N SER A 50 10.75 -46.04 54.23
CA SER A 50 11.05 -45.03 55.25
C SER A 50 12.54 -44.70 55.30
N ALA A 51 12.96 -43.81 56.20
CA ALA A 51 14.38 -43.54 56.48
C ALA A 51 15.17 -44.79 56.87
N THR A 52 14.51 -45.83 57.40
CA THR A 52 15.16 -47.05 57.90
C THR A 52 14.63 -48.33 57.25
N VAL A 53 13.75 -48.26 56.25
CA VAL A 53 13.24 -49.46 55.59
C VAL A 53 13.25 -49.28 54.07
N ILE A 54 13.93 -50.20 53.39
CA ILE A 54 13.89 -50.36 51.93
C ILE A 54 13.50 -51.80 51.58
N SER A 55 13.09 -52.02 50.33
CA SER A 55 12.95 -53.36 49.77
C SER A 55 13.93 -53.59 48.63
N ASN A 56 14.38 -54.83 48.48
CA ASN A 56 15.30 -55.31 47.46
C ASN A 56 14.56 -56.16 46.42
N ILE A 57 15.02 -56.09 45.17
CA ILE A 57 14.62 -56.96 44.07
C ILE A 57 15.91 -57.48 43.39
N PRO A 58 16.12 -58.80 43.28
CA PRO A 58 15.37 -59.88 43.94
C PRO A 58 15.58 -59.89 45.47
N ALA A 59 14.91 -60.79 46.18
CA ALA A 59 15.10 -61.00 47.62
C ALA A 59 16.56 -61.31 47.98
N TYR A 60 16.98 -60.93 49.20
CA TYR A 60 18.35 -61.09 49.68
C TYR A 60 18.78 -62.57 49.73
N LYS A 61 19.91 -62.88 49.09
CA LYS A 61 20.39 -64.26 48.90
C LYS A 61 21.49 -64.65 49.88
N GLY A 62 22.12 -63.69 50.55
CA GLY A 62 23.16 -63.93 51.54
C GLY A 62 22.64 -64.51 52.86
N ARG A 63 23.55 -64.85 53.77
CA ARG A 63 23.22 -65.31 55.12
C ARG A 63 22.50 -64.20 55.91
N THR A 64 21.43 -64.56 56.63
CA THR A 64 20.74 -63.64 57.55
C THR A 64 21.73 -62.98 58.51
N ALA A 65 21.69 -61.66 58.61
CA ALA A 65 22.64 -60.87 59.37
C ALA A 65 21.97 -59.61 59.91
N SER A 66 22.44 -59.12 61.07
CA SER A 66 21.97 -57.89 61.71
C SER A 66 23.15 -57.05 62.19
N SER A 67 22.93 -55.74 62.30
CA SER A 67 23.97 -54.77 62.68
C SER A 67 25.24 -54.85 61.81
N VAL A 68 25.06 -55.11 60.52
CA VAL A 68 26.16 -55.27 59.55
C VAL A 68 26.25 -54.08 58.59
N ALA A 69 27.46 -53.86 58.06
CA ALA A 69 27.73 -52.81 57.10
C ALA A 69 27.04 -53.09 55.74
N TYR A 70 26.75 -52.01 55.02
CA TYR A 70 26.16 -52.02 53.69
C TYR A 70 26.72 -50.86 52.88
N ALA A 71 26.38 -50.81 51.58
CA ALA A 71 26.49 -49.58 50.82
C ALA A 71 25.28 -49.42 49.90
N ILE A 72 24.90 -48.18 49.58
CA ILE A 72 24.01 -47.90 48.44
C ILE A 72 24.80 -47.12 47.40
N MET A 73 24.85 -47.68 46.19
CA MET A 73 25.44 -47.06 45.02
C MET A 73 24.34 -46.46 44.17
N PRO A 74 24.38 -45.14 43.89
CA PRO A 74 23.45 -44.53 42.94
C PRO A 74 23.62 -45.15 41.56
N VAL A 75 22.56 -45.74 41.01
CA VAL A 75 22.56 -46.23 39.63
C VAL A 75 21.95 -45.13 38.77
N GLN A 76 22.80 -44.20 38.34
CA GLN A 76 22.36 -43.23 37.36
C GLN A 76 22.33 -43.94 36.01
N GLY A 77 21.13 -44.29 35.54
CA GLY A 77 20.93 -44.42 34.11
C GLY A 77 21.49 -43.16 33.47
N TYR A 78 22.13 -43.27 32.29
CA TYR A 78 22.34 -42.10 31.43
C TYR A 78 21.08 -41.23 31.52
N PRO A 79 21.16 -39.89 31.55
CA PRO A 79 19.98 -39.02 31.50
C PRO A 79 19.32 -39.18 30.12
N LYS A 80 18.82 -40.38 29.86
CA LYS A 80 18.39 -40.95 28.60
C LYS A 80 17.11 -40.26 28.20
N ALA A 81 16.25 -39.98 29.18
CA ALA A 81 15.08 -39.14 28.99
C ALA A 81 15.45 -37.74 28.48
N LEU A 82 16.49 -37.10 29.04
CA LEU A 82 16.94 -35.77 28.57
C LEU A 82 17.59 -35.86 27.18
N ALA A 83 18.46 -36.84 26.97
CA ALA A 83 19.14 -37.05 25.69
C ALA A 83 18.15 -37.40 24.57
N ASP A 84 17.16 -38.26 24.85
CA ASP A 84 16.08 -38.61 23.93
C ASP A 84 15.20 -37.38 23.64
N SER A 85 14.87 -36.59 24.66
CA SER A 85 14.09 -35.35 24.49
C SER A 85 14.82 -34.34 23.61
N PHE A 86 16.13 -34.15 23.82
CA PHE A 86 16.95 -33.27 23.00
C PHE A 86 17.08 -33.78 21.56
N ASN A 87 17.29 -35.08 21.38
CA ASN A 87 17.32 -35.71 20.06
C ASN A 87 15.99 -35.55 19.31
N ASN A 88 14.86 -35.62 20.02
CA ASN A 88 13.54 -35.38 19.43
C ASN A 88 13.40 -33.94 18.94
N ILE A 89 13.84 -32.96 19.75
CA ILE A 89 13.88 -31.54 19.33
C ILE A 89 14.72 -31.38 18.06
N ASN A 90 15.93 -31.95 18.04
CA ASN A 90 16.82 -31.84 16.87
C ASN A 90 16.20 -32.49 15.62
N ARG A 91 15.55 -33.64 15.75
CA ARG A 91 14.87 -34.31 14.61
C ARG A 91 13.67 -33.52 14.08
N GLN A 92 12.91 -32.86 14.95
CA GLN A 92 11.72 -32.10 14.55
C GLN A 92 12.05 -30.71 14.01
N TRP A 93 13.06 -30.05 14.58
CA TRP A 93 13.33 -28.63 14.37
C TRP A 93 14.72 -28.31 13.83
N GLY A 94 15.68 -29.23 13.86
CA GLY A 94 17.07 -28.98 13.45
C GLY A 94 17.18 -28.45 12.03
N SER A 95 16.62 -29.18 11.05
CA SER A 95 16.61 -28.74 9.64
C SER A 95 15.77 -27.48 9.41
N LYS A 96 14.71 -27.26 10.19
CA LYS A 96 13.87 -26.05 10.09
C LYS A 96 14.59 -24.81 10.58
N LEU A 97 15.28 -24.91 11.72
CA LEU A 97 16.09 -23.82 12.29
C LEU A 97 17.30 -23.52 11.40
N GLU A 98 17.93 -24.56 10.85
CA GLU A 98 19.01 -24.41 9.86
C GLU A 98 18.52 -23.69 8.59
N ALA A 99 17.33 -24.06 8.09
CA ALA A 99 16.75 -23.45 6.90
C ALA A 99 16.43 -21.95 7.06
N LEU A 100 16.21 -21.46 8.29
CA LEU A 100 16.07 -20.02 8.54
C LEU A 100 17.37 -19.26 8.22
N GLY A 101 18.55 -19.89 8.36
CA GLY A 101 19.83 -19.24 8.07
C GLY A 101 19.95 -17.83 8.66
N THR A 102 20.31 -16.84 7.84
CA THR A 102 20.43 -15.45 8.29
C THR A 102 19.11 -14.76 8.63
N THR A 103 17.96 -15.30 8.18
CA THR A 103 16.64 -14.67 8.41
C THR A 103 16.20 -14.73 9.87
N GLY A 104 16.68 -15.71 10.63
CA GLY A 104 16.38 -15.85 12.05
C GLY A 104 17.01 -14.79 12.96
N ASN A 105 17.87 -13.91 12.44
CA ASN A 105 18.55 -12.85 13.20
C ASN A 105 17.76 -11.53 13.27
N TYR A 106 16.58 -11.48 12.67
CA TYR A 106 15.80 -10.25 12.55
C TYR A 106 14.48 -10.36 13.30
N GLU A 107 14.16 -9.37 14.12
CA GLU A 107 12.81 -9.22 14.69
C GLU A 107 11.77 -8.90 13.61
N ILE A 108 12.18 -8.10 12.61
CA ILE A 108 11.41 -7.77 11.42
C ILE A 108 12.27 -8.11 10.21
N LEU A 109 11.80 -9.03 9.38
CA LEU A 109 12.57 -9.49 8.21
C LEU A 109 12.70 -8.35 7.18
N PRO A 110 13.92 -7.99 6.75
CA PRO A 110 14.13 -6.92 5.78
C PRO A 110 13.71 -7.33 4.36
N LEU A 111 13.49 -6.33 3.51
CA LEU A 111 12.99 -6.51 2.14
C LEU A 111 13.92 -7.38 1.28
N ASP A 112 15.24 -7.21 1.39
CA ASP A 112 16.26 -7.97 0.66
C ASP A 112 16.31 -9.46 1.05
N LYS A 113 15.63 -9.83 2.14
CA LYS A 113 15.47 -11.21 2.63
C LYS A 113 14.04 -11.72 2.47
N GLY A 114 13.18 -11.02 1.72
CA GLY A 114 11.81 -11.43 1.43
C GLY A 114 10.79 -11.05 2.51
N GLY A 115 11.17 -10.20 3.48
CA GLY A 115 10.25 -9.63 4.45
C GLY A 115 9.63 -8.31 3.98
N THR A 116 8.99 -7.58 4.88
CA THR A 116 8.38 -6.26 4.61
C THR A 116 9.24 -5.10 5.10
N GLY A 117 10.29 -5.35 5.90
CA GLY A 117 11.12 -4.30 6.49
C GLY A 117 10.42 -3.40 7.51
N ALA A 118 9.17 -3.69 7.89
CA ALA A 118 8.41 -2.94 8.88
C ALA A 118 7.54 -3.86 9.75
N ALA A 119 7.30 -3.46 11.00
CA ALA A 119 6.32 -4.10 11.87
C ALA A 119 4.91 -3.67 11.42
N ALA A 120 4.28 -4.51 10.60
CA ALA A 120 2.95 -4.27 10.06
C ALA A 120 1.94 -5.25 10.66
N ASN A 121 0.81 -4.72 11.13
CA ASN A 121 -0.26 -5.46 11.80
C ASN A 121 -1.47 -5.70 10.88
N ASN A 122 -1.48 -5.11 9.69
CA ASN A 122 -2.53 -5.23 8.69
C ASN A 122 -1.98 -5.01 7.28
N GLY A 123 -2.79 -5.32 6.27
CA GLY A 123 -2.40 -5.17 4.87
C GLY A 123 -2.01 -3.74 4.48
N ALA A 124 -2.65 -2.71 5.06
CA ALA A 124 -2.35 -1.31 4.74
C ALA A 124 -0.95 -0.90 5.19
N GLU A 125 -0.51 -1.34 6.37
CA GLU A 125 0.85 -1.13 6.88
C GLU A 125 1.90 -1.90 6.05
N VAL A 126 1.55 -3.08 5.53
CA VAL A 126 2.41 -3.85 4.60
C VAL A 126 2.59 -3.10 3.27
N PHE A 127 1.51 -2.60 2.68
CA PHE A 127 1.57 -1.85 1.42
C PHE A 127 2.34 -0.53 1.56
N ALA A 128 2.18 0.16 2.69
CA ALA A 128 2.99 1.33 3.03
C ALA A 128 4.48 1.00 3.12
N ALA A 129 4.84 -0.10 3.80
CA ALA A 129 6.23 -0.54 3.95
C ALA A 129 6.87 -0.99 2.62
N LEU A 130 6.07 -1.61 1.73
CA LEU A 130 6.51 -2.06 0.41
C LEU A 130 6.51 -0.96 -0.65
N GLY A 131 5.97 0.23 -0.34
CA GLY A 131 5.82 1.32 -1.31
C GLY A 131 4.86 0.99 -2.47
N ALA A 132 3.99 -0.01 -2.30
CA ALA A 132 3.12 -0.54 -3.33
C ALA A 132 1.66 -0.18 -3.04
N GLY A 133 1.19 0.94 -3.59
CA GLY A 133 -0.21 1.39 -3.48
C GLY A 133 -0.41 2.42 -2.36
N GLY A 134 -1.08 3.54 -2.68
CA GLY A 134 -1.32 4.58 -1.69
C GLY A 134 -2.40 4.16 -0.70
N ILE A 135 -2.26 4.68 0.51
CA ILE A 135 -3.07 4.31 1.67
C ILE A 135 -4.45 4.95 1.51
N LEU A 136 -5.53 4.27 1.94
CA LEU A 136 -6.91 4.81 1.95
C LEU A 136 -7.45 5.29 0.59
N GLY A 137 -6.90 4.80 -0.53
CA GLY A 137 -7.31 5.19 -1.88
C GLY A 137 -6.54 6.37 -2.49
N GLU A 138 -5.49 6.84 -1.82
CA GLU A 138 -4.60 7.87 -2.36
C GLU A 138 -3.60 7.28 -3.37
N ALA A 139 -3.02 8.13 -4.21
CA ALA A 139 -1.90 7.74 -5.08
C ALA A 139 -0.57 7.76 -4.29
N PRO A 140 0.37 6.82 -4.52
CA PRO A 140 1.67 6.83 -3.84
C PRO A 140 2.47 8.11 -4.11
N TYR A 141 3.05 8.73 -3.08
CA TYR A 141 3.91 9.90 -3.26
C TYR A 141 5.22 9.54 -3.97
N PHE A 142 5.58 10.30 -5.00
CA PHE A 142 6.84 10.17 -5.72
C PHE A 142 7.74 11.40 -5.50
N GLY A 143 8.90 11.19 -4.87
CA GLY A 143 9.89 12.24 -4.59
C GLY A 143 11.02 12.35 -5.61
N GLY A 144 11.10 11.45 -6.59
CA GLY A 144 12.14 11.45 -7.62
C GLY A 144 11.92 12.49 -8.72
N SER A 145 12.65 12.35 -9.84
CA SER A 145 12.45 13.20 -11.02
C SER A 145 11.40 12.61 -11.96
N ILE A 146 10.33 13.36 -12.27
CA ILE A 146 9.28 12.93 -13.22
C ILE A 146 9.78 12.87 -14.67
N ASP A 147 10.97 13.42 -14.93
CA ASP A 147 11.63 13.34 -16.24
C ASP A 147 12.44 12.03 -16.38
N SER A 148 12.70 11.31 -15.28
CA SER A 148 13.45 10.06 -15.32
C SER A 148 12.53 8.87 -15.61
N ARG A 149 12.63 8.32 -16.81
CA ARG A 149 11.81 7.17 -17.25
C ARG A 149 12.02 5.90 -16.42
N THR A 150 13.21 5.70 -15.87
CA THR A 150 13.53 4.52 -15.06
C THR A 150 13.13 4.69 -13.60
N ALA A 151 13.03 5.93 -13.11
CA ALA A 151 12.67 6.21 -11.73
C ALA A 151 11.18 6.49 -11.54
N VAL A 152 10.52 7.13 -12.52
CA VAL A 152 9.09 7.44 -12.43
C VAL A 152 8.25 6.16 -12.53
N PRO A 153 7.27 5.94 -11.64
CA PRO A 153 6.36 4.80 -11.73
C PRO A 153 5.61 4.75 -13.08
N LEU A 154 5.49 3.57 -13.69
CA LEU A 154 4.79 3.33 -14.98
C LEU A 154 3.25 3.34 -14.88
N ASP A 155 2.70 3.97 -13.85
CA ASP A 155 1.26 4.12 -13.70
C ASP A 155 0.98 5.40 -12.90
N VAL A 156 0.24 5.31 -11.80
CA VAL A 156 -0.21 6.48 -11.04
C VAL A 156 0.74 6.77 -9.86
N CYS A 157 1.09 8.04 -9.70
CA CYS A 157 1.73 8.56 -8.49
C CYS A 157 1.24 9.98 -8.17
N PHE A 158 1.39 10.38 -6.92
CA PHE A 158 1.21 11.77 -6.49
C PHE A 158 2.54 12.50 -6.54
N ILE A 159 2.54 13.73 -7.05
CA ILE A 159 3.71 14.61 -7.06
C ILE A 159 3.45 15.82 -6.17
N GLY A 160 4.48 16.28 -5.47
CA GLY A 160 4.45 17.47 -4.63
C GLY A 160 5.47 18.52 -5.07
N PRO A 161 5.60 19.63 -4.33
CA PRO A 161 6.47 20.75 -4.70
C PRO A 161 7.94 20.34 -4.80
N SER A 162 8.38 19.40 -3.94
CA SER A 162 9.74 18.86 -3.90
C SER A 162 10.04 17.77 -4.93
N THR A 163 9.04 17.22 -5.62
CA THR A 163 9.28 16.24 -6.70
C THR A 163 10.11 16.91 -7.81
N GLY A 164 11.20 16.26 -8.24
CA GLY A 164 12.10 16.81 -9.25
C GLY A 164 11.54 16.70 -10.68
N GLY A 165 12.22 17.33 -11.63
CA GLY A 165 11.86 17.34 -13.05
C GLY A 165 11.00 18.53 -13.47
N THR A 166 10.70 18.60 -14.75
CA THR A 166 10.01 19.73 -15.37
C THR A 166 8.50 19.61 -15.15
N LYS A 167 7.91 20.50 -14.35
CA LYS A 167 6.45 20.59 -14.14
C LYS A 167 5.83 21.69 -15.01
N PRO A 168 4.53 21.64 -15.31
CA PRO A 168 3.85 22.80 -15.89
C PRO A 168 3.96 24.02 -14.97
N SER A 169 4.04 25.22 -15.56
CA SER A 169 4.17 26.47 -14.80
C SER A 169 3.01 26.65 -13.82
N GLY A 170 3.33 26.93 -12.55
CA GLY A 170 2.35 27.13 -11.48
C GLY A 170 1.88 25.84 -10.79
N VAL A 171 2.18 24.66 -11.33
CA VAL A 171 1.73 23.40 -10.74
C VAL A 171 2.69 22.96 -9.63
N SER A 172 2.17 22.95 -8.40
CA SER A 172 2.91 22.47 -7.22
C SER A 172 2.56 21.03 -6.84
N TYR A 173 1.32 20.61 -7.08
CA TYR A 173 0.81 19.30 -6.71
C TYR A 173 0.00 18.69 -7.86
N GLY A 174 0.01 17.37 -7.96
CA GLY A 174 -0.83 16.68 -8.92
C GLY A 174 -0.76 15.16 -8.86
N ILE A 175 -1.72 14.53 -9.53
CA ILE A 175 -1.71 13.10 -9.79
C ILE A 175 -1.13 12.89 -11.19
N LEU A 176 0.00 12.21 -11.27
CA LEU A 176 0.72 11.91 -12.50
C LEU A 176 0.48 10.47 -12.90
N THR A 177 0.02 10.27 -14.13
CA THR A 177 0.02 8.96 -14.78
C THR A 177 1.15 8.93 -15.80
N THR A 178 2.04 7.94 -15.74
CA THR A 178 3.03 7.68 -16.79
C THR A 178 2.69 6.38 -17.50
N LYS A 179 2.65 6.36 -18.83
CA LYS A 179 2.46 5.15 -19.62
C LYS A 179 3.66 4.98 -20.56
N GLY A 180 4.41 3.90 -20.40
CA GLY A 180 5.47 3.51 -21.33
C GLY A 180 4.94 2.56 -22.40
N ALA A 181 5.38 2.71 -23.66
CA ALA A 181 5.14 1.70 -24.68
C ALA A 181 6.13 0.51 -24.54
N ILE A 182 5.70 -0.66 -25.00
CA ILE A 182 6.50 -1.91 -24.94
C ILE A 182 7.81 -1.72 -25.72
N GLY A 183 8.92 -2.29 -25.22
CA GLY A 183 10.17 -2.36 -25.99
C GLY A 183 10.93 -1.04 -26.11
N ASN A 184 10.91 -0.21 -25.06
CA ASN A 184 11.69 1.04 -25.02
C ASN A 184 11.22 2.13 -26.00
N GLN A 185 9.96 2.08 -26.43
CA GLN A 185 9.33 3.13 -27.23
C GLN A 185 8.92 4.34 -26.35
N GLY A 186 8.50 5.43 -26.99
CA GLY A 186 8.15 6.69 -26.31
C GLY A 186 7.17 6.51 -25.14
N SER A 187 7.24 7.43 -24.18
CA SER A 187 6.39 7.41 -22.97
C SER A 187 5.45 8.60 -22.97
N HIS A 188 4.25 8.40 -22.45
CA HIS A 188 3.24 9.43 -22.27
C HIS A 188 3.10 9.77 -20.80
N GLN A 189 2.92 11.05 -20.49
CA GLN A 189 2.56 11.51 -19.16
C GLN A 189 1.32 12.37 -19.19
N GLU A 190 0.40 12.10 -18.27
CA GLU A 190 -0.77 12.92 -17.97
C GLU A 190 -0.71 13.38 -16.52
N LEU A 191 -0.88 14.67 -16.28
CA LEU A 191 -0.86 15.27 -14.96
C LEU A 191 -2.17 15.97 -14.67
N TRP A 192 -2.81 15.58 -13.57
CA TRP A 192 -4.00 16.21 -13.04
C TRP A 192 -3.58 17.11 -11.89
N GLU A 193 -3.64 18.42 -12.09
CA GLU A 193 -3.30 19.39 -11.06
C GLU A 193 -4.27 19.29 -9.89
N VAL A 194 -3.71 19.19 -8.68
CA VAL A 194 -4.47 19.19 -7.44
C VAL A 194 -4.23 20.52 -6.76
N THR A 195 -5.25 21.37 -6.71
CA THR A 195 -5.21 22.62 -5.95
C THR A 195 -5.74 22.31 -4.56
N GLY A 196 -4.98 22.62 -3.51
CA GLY A 196 -5.41 22.37 -2.12
C GLY A 196 -6.81 22.96 -1.85
N ALA A 197 -7.59 22.27 -1.01
CA ALA A 197 -8.97 22.44 -0.48
C ALA A 197 -9.89 23.62 -0.87
N THR A 198 -9.41 24.70 -1.46
CA THR A 198 -10.14 25.95 -1.78
C THR A 198 -9.93 26.47 -3.20
N GLY A 199 -9.21 25.75 -4.07
CA GLY A 199 -8.96 26.18 -5.46
C GLY A 199 -10.02 25.76 -6.46
N THR A 200 -10.60 26.72 -7.19
CA THR A 200 -11.68 26.53 -8.17
C THR A 200 -11.21 26.07 -9.56
N THR A 201 -9.93 25.74 -9.76
CA THR A 201 -9.38 25.33 -11.06
C THR A 201 -8.53 24.06 -10.95
N THR A 202 -8.96 23.00 -11.63
CA THR A 202 -8.18 21.78 -11.87
C THR A 202 -7.77 21.74 -13.34
N ASN A 203 -6.47 21.71 -13.60
CA ASN A 203 -5.94 21.64 -14.95
C ASN A 203 -5.42 20.25 -15.27
N THR A 204 -5.68 19.81 -16.49
CA THR A 204 -5.12 18.54 -16.98
C THR A 204 -4.05 18.86 -18.01
N TRP A 205 -2.87 18.28 -17.83
CA TRP A 205 -1.71 18.45 -18.69
C TRP A 205 -1.28 17.12 -19.28
N HIS A 206 -0.64 17.16 -20.44
CA HIS A 206 -0.02 15.99 -21.04
C HIS A 206 1.29 16.34 -21.75
N ARG A 207 2.19 15.36 -21.84
CA ARG A 207 3.41 15.44 -22.65
C ARG A 207 3.83 14.07 -23.13
N ASP A 208 4.63 14.06 -24.18
CA ASP A 208 5.19 12.85 -24.77
C ASP A 208 6.71 12.90 -24.72
N GLN A 209 7.31 11.74 -24.54
CA GLN A 209 8.74 11.52 -24.74
C GLN A 209 8.94 10.92 -26.14
N TYR A 210 9.76 11.57 -26.96
CA TYR A 210 10.03 11.10 -28.32
C TYR A 210 11.18 10.11 -28.33
N GLY A 211 10.94 8.90 -28.84
CA GLY A 211 11.98 7.88 -29.03
C GLY A 211 12.48 7.24 -27.73
N SER A 212 13.38 6.27 -27.90
CA SER A 212 13.93 5.46 -26.82
C SER A 212 14.89 6.27 -25.94
N GLY A 213 14.40 6.79 -24.82
CA GLY A 213 15.19 7.63 -23.92
C GLY A 213 15.43 9.06 -24.43
N GLY A 214 14.66 9.54 -25.41
CA GLY A 214 14.75 10.92 -25.87
C GLY A 214 14.22 11.94 -24.84
N ALA A 215 14.42 13.22 -25.11
CA ALA A 215 13.95 14.28 -24.22
C ALA A 215 12.42 14.29 -24.11
N TRP A 216 11.90 14.66 -22.93
CA TRP A 216 10.48 14.96 -22.77
C TRP A 216 10.12 16.21 -23.56
N GLY A 217 9.05 16.13 -24.35
CA GLY A 217 8.45 17.31 -24.94
C GLY A 217 7.86 18.24 -23.87
N SER A 218 7.59 19.49 -24.28
CA SER A 218 6.94 20.47 -23.41
C SER A 218 5.55 19.99 -22.96
N TRP A 219 5.16 20.40 -21.75
CA TRP A 219 3.82 20.21 -21.26
C TRP A 219 2.80 21.00 -22.09
N ARG A 220 1.71 20.32 -22.44
CA ARG A 220 0.55 20.90 -23.12
C ARG A 220 -0.66 20.76 -22.20
N ARG A 221 -1.55 21.74 -22.15
CA ARG A 221 -2.78 21.70 -21.33
C ARG A 221 -3.92 21.14 -22.18
N ARG A 222 -4.65 20.11 -21.69
CA ARG A 222 -5.82 19.51 -22.37
C ARG A 222 -7.16 20.06 -21.86
N TYR A 223 -7.28 20.32 -20.56
CA TYR A 223 -8.52 20.78 -19.94
C TYR A 223 -8.29 21.96 -19.00
N SER A 224 -9.23 22.91 -19.04
CA SER A 224 -9.42 23.94 -18.03
C SER A 224 -10.92 24.16 -17.82
N ASN A 225 -11.31 24.65 -16.66
CA ASN A 225 -12.70 24.99 -16.31
C ASN A 225 -13.32 26.07 -17.23
N ASN A 226 -12.56 26.60 -18.19
CA ASN A 226 -13.03 27.56 -19.19
C ASN A 226 -13.41 26.92 -20.54
N ASN A 227 -13.28 25.59 -20.72
CA ASN A 227 -13.79 24.90 -21.92
C ASN A 227 -15.32 24.71 -21.87
N ILE A 228 -16.05 25.70 -21.37
CA ILE A 228 -17.48 25.81 -21.64
C ILE A 228 -17.58 26.09 -23.15
N LEU A 229 -18.18 25.17 -23.91
CA LEU A 229 -18.83 25.51 -25.18
C LEU A 229 -19.80 26.64 -24.85
N GLY A 230 -19.37 27.89 -25.03
CA GLY A 230 -20.12 29.07 -24.63
C GLY A 230 -21.53 28.97 -25.19
N THR A 231 -22.53 28.87 -24.32
CA THR A 231 -23.93 28.95 -24.74
C THR A 231 -24.12 30.30 -25.45
N VAL A 232 -24.67 30.22 -26.66
CA VAL A 232 -25.03 31.36 -27.50
C VAL A 232 -25.94 32.30 -26.71
N ALA A 233 -25.50 33.54 -26.52
CA ALA A 233 -26.34 34.56 -25.88
C ALA A 233 -27.63 34.74 -26.69
N GLN A 234 -28.77 34.34 -26.13
CA GLN A 234 -30.06 34.83 -26.60
C GLN A 234 -30.33 36.15 -25.87
N PRO A 235 -30.35 37.31 -26.57
CA PRO A 235 -30.78 38.55 -25.95
C PRO A 235 -32.26 38.41 -25.50
N PRO A 236 -32.62 38.93 -24.32
CA PRO A 236 -33.96 38.78 -23.73
C PRO A 236 -35.06 39.61 -24.42
N ALA A 237 -34.72 40.39 -25.44
CA ALA A 237 -35.70 41.11 -26.27
C ALA A 237 -35.38 40.92 -27.74
N LEU A 238 -36.36 40.46 -28.50
CA LEU A 238 -36.23 40.23 -29.93
C LEU A 238 -36.57 41.54 -30.66
N PRO A 239 -35.57 42.30 -31.16
CA PRO A 239 -35.85 43.58 -31.79
C PRO A 239 -36.59 43.36 -33.12
N PRO A 240 -37.65 44.14 -33.41
CA PRO A 240 -38.33 44.08 -34.70
C PRO A 240 -37.37 44.50 -35.82
N VAL A 241 -37.53 43.92 -37.01
CA VAL A 241 -36.76 44.29 -38.22
C VAL A 241 -37.59 45.26 -39.04
N ASN A 242 -37.63 46.53 -38.62
CA ASN A 242 -38.51 47.54 -39.20
C ASN A 242 -37.84 48.91 -39.47
N ALA A 243 -36.57 49.07 -39.10
CA ALA A 243 -35.83 50.29 -39.40
C ALA A 243 -35.32 50.25 -40.85
N ALA A 244 -35.84 51.11 -41.72
CA ALA A 244 -35.44 51.16 -43.11
C ALA A 244 -34.01 51.72 -43.27
N SER A 245 -33.20 51.06 -44.10
CA SER A 245 -31.90 51.53 -44.56
C SER A 245 -31.73 51.15 -46.03
N GLY A 246 -31.89 52.13 -46.92
CA GLY A 246 -31.94 51.87 -48.36
C GLY A 246 -33.09 50.91 -48.72
N ALA A 247 -32.77 49.83 -49.43
CA ALA A 247 -33.73 48.81 -49.85
C ALA A 247 -33.94 47.68 -48.81
N LEU A 248 -33.35 47.80 -47.62
CA LEU A 248 -33.36 46.78 -46.57
C LEU A 248 -33.95 47.33 -45.27
N PHE A 249 -34.35 46.42 -44.40
CA PHE A 249 -34.82 46.70 -43.05
C PHE A 249 -33.88 46.03 -42.05
N LEU A 250 -33.56 46.74 -40.96
CA LEU A 250 -32.68 46.27 -39.90
C LEU A 250 -33.40 46.23 -38.56
N SER A 251 -32.93 45.33 -37.70
CA SER A 251 -33.20 45.40 -36.27
C SER A 251 -32.36 46.46 -35.57
N ASN A 252 -32.62 46.68 -34.27
CA ASN A 252 -31.58 47.22 -33.39
C ASN A 252 -30.38 46.26 -33.32
N ALA A 253 -29.18 46.80 -33.14
CA ALA A 253 -27.99 45.97 -32.95
C ALA A 253 -28.11 45.16 -31.67
N VAL A 254 -27.81 43.87 -31.73
CA VAL A 254 -27.44 43.10 -30.55
C VAL A 254 -26.04 43.53 -30.17
N GLY A 255 -25.90 44.12 -28.98
CA GLY A 255 -24.65 44.68 -28.50
C GLY A 255 -23.55 43.63 -28.33
N ALA A 256 -22.31 44.10 -28.34
CA ALA A 256 -21.14 43.26 -28.12
C ALA A 256 -21.20 42.63 -26.73
N GLY A 257 -21.11 41.30 -26.68
CA GLY A 257 -20.97 40.53 -25.46
C GLY A 257 -19.60 39.88 -25.36
N SER A 258 -19.16 39.68 -24.13
CA SER A 258 -17.86 39.09 -23.84
C SER A 258 -17.90 37.58 -24.05
N TYR A 259 -16.82 37.02 -24.60
CA TYR A 259 -16.64 35.58 -24.58
C TYR A 259 -16.48 35.07 -23.14
N PRO A 260 -16.82 33.79 -22.87
CA PRO A 260 -16.54 33.16 -21.58
C PRO A 260 -15.06 33.25 -21.15
N MET A 261 -14.15 33.31 -22.13
CA MET A 261 -12.73 33.60 -21.94
C MET A 261 -12.14 34.19 -23.25
N ALA A 262 -10.99 34.87 -23.16
CA ALA A 262 -10.37 35.51 -24.33
C ALA A 262 -9.68 34.49 -25.26
N PHE A 263 -9.73 34.75 -26.57
CA PHE A 263 -8.94 34.05 -27.59
C PHE A 263 -7.53 34.66 -27.70
N ILE A 264 -6.54 33.88 -28.17
CA ILE A 264 -5.17 34.40 -28.41
C ILE A 264 -5.11 35.30 -29.64
N SER A 265 -5.97 35.03 -30.62
CA SER A 265 -6.14 35.82 -31.84
C SER A 265 -7.63 36.03 -32.07
N ILE A 266 -7.99 37.01 -32.90
CA ILE A 266 -9.39 37.25 -33.26
C ILE A 266 -9.98 35.93 -33.81
N PRO A 267 -11.06 35.39 -33.21
CA PRO A 267 -11.67 34.15 -33.67
C PRO A 267 -12.51 34.38 -34.92
N THR A 268 -12.79 33.31 -35.66
CA THR A 268 -13.79 33.35 -36.72
C THR A 268 -15.17 33.39 -36.07
N VAL A 269 -15.90 34.49 -36.26
CA VAL A 269 -17.26 34.64 -35.74
C VAL A 269 -18.27 34.56 -36.88
N THR A 270 -19.24 33.67 -36.74
CA THR A 270 -20.37 33.53 -37.66
C THR A 270 -21.65 33.89 -36.93
N ALA A 271 -22.49 34.71 -37.55
CA ALA A 271 -23.80 35.06 -37.03
C ALA A 271 -24.89 34.64 -38.03
N MET A 272 -26.00 34.13 -37.51
CA MET A 272 -27.17 33.73 -38.28
C MET A 272 -28.40 34.36 -37.66
N ALA A 273 -29.28 34.90 -38.49
CA ALA A 273 -30.55 35.48 -38.04
C ALA A 273 -31.71 34.53 -38.37
N CYS A 274 -32.66 34.37 -37.44
CA CYS A 274 -33.88 33.59 -37.66
C CYS A 274 -35.09 34.22 -36.97
N VAL A 275 -36.30 33.93 -37.45
CA VAL A 275 -37.57 34.39 -36.85
C VAL A 275 -38.55 33.23 -36.69
N SER A 276 -39.28 33.25 -35.58
CA SER A 276 -40.29 32.24 -35.27
C SER A 276 -41.42 32.25 -36.30
N GLY A 277 -41.67 31.12 -36.94
CA GLY A 277 -42.91 30.91 -37.72
C GLY A 277 -43.00 31.58 -39.09
N TYR A 278 -41.93 32.18 -39.63
CA TYR A 278 -41.95 32.81 -40.96
C TYR A 278 -40.66 32.53 -41.78
N GLN A 279 -40.82 32.24 -43.08
CA GLN A 279 -39.76 31.80 -44.01
C GLN A 279 -39.21 32.92 -44.92
N TRP A 280 -38.79 34.05 -44.37
CA TRP A 280 -38.10 35.07 -45.15
C TRP A 280 -36.58 34.86 -45.10
N ALA A 281 -35.87 35.28 -46.15
CA ALA A 281 -34.41 35.28 -46.15
C ALA A 281 -33.91 36.33 -45.16
N LEU A 282 -33.66 35.89 -43.93
CA LEU A 282 -32.93 36.61 -42.90
C LEU A 282 -31.45 36.41 -43.09
N TRP A 283 -30.67 37.45 -42.84
CA TRP A 283 -29.24 37.30 -42.62
C TRP A 283 -28.77 38.19 -41.47
N ALA A 284 -27.66 37.81 -40.85
CA ALA A 284 -26.99 38.64 -39.89
C ALA A 284 -26.00 39.56 -40.62
N ALA A 285 -25.97 40.83 -40.26
CA ALA A 285 -24.95 41.77 -40.72
C ALA A 285 -24.11 42.24 -39.54
N ASN A 286 -22.80 42.30 -39.72
CA ASN A 286 -21.89 42.80 -38.69
C ASN A 286 -22.03 44.33 -38.58
N ALA A 287 -22.15 44.81 -37.34
CA ALA A 287 -22.16 46.24 -36.99
C ALA A 287 -20.79 46.70 -36.48
N THR A 288 -20.13 45.84 -35.69
CA THR A 288 -18.77 46.05 -35.18
C THR A 288 -18.00 44.73 -35.19
N GLU A 289 -16.74 44.80 -35.60
CA GLU A 289 -15.89 43.62 -35.75
C GLU A 289 -15.66 42.89 -34.41
N PRO A 290 -15.55 41.55 -34.43
CA PRO A 290 -15.17 40.78 -33.26
C PRO A 290 -13.72 41.06 -32.84
N THR A 291 -13.45 40.97 -31.55
CA THR A 291 -12.10 41.09 -30.99
C THR A 291 -11.67 39.75 -30.37
N ALA A 292 -10.48 39.70 -29.76
CA ALA A 292 -10.07 38.55 -28.97
C ALA A 292 -10.96 38.32 -27.72
N THR A 293 -11.71 39.33 -27.26
CA THR A 293 -12.45 39.30 -25.98
C THR A 293 -13.96 39.42 -26.14
N ALA A 294 -14.47 39.82 -27.30
CA ALA A 294 -15.89 40.03 -27.53
C ALA A 294 -16.33 39.63 -28.95
N TRP A 295 -17.58 39.17 -29.10
CA TRP A 295 -18.11 38.69 -30.39
C TRP A 295 -18.48 39.78 -31.40
N GLY A 296 -18.29 41.05 -31.08
CA GLY A 296 -18.75 42.17 -31.93
C GLY A 296 -20.26 42.39 -31.83
N SER A 297 -20.82 43.30 -32.62
CA SER A 297 -22.27 43.59 -32.62
C SER A 297 -22.89 43.20 -33.96
N TYR A 298 -24.16 42.78 -33.97
CA TYR A 298 -24.85 42.30 -35.18
C TYR A 298 -26.28 42.83 -35.31
N TYR A 299 -26.71 43.01 -36.55
CA TYR A 299 -28.10 43.27 -36.93
C TYR A 299 -28.72 42.03 -37.56
N ALA A 300 -30.02 41.82 -37.34
CA ALA A 300 -30.83 41.03 -38.26
C ALA A 300 -31.29 41.92 -39.41
N VAL A 301 -31.17 41.44 -40.64
CA VAL A 301 -31.46 42.21 -41.86
C VAL A 301 -32.40 41.43 -42.77
N ALA A 302 -33.30 42.15 -43.45
CA ALA A 302 -34.11 41.60 -44.54
C ALA A 302 -34.59 42.60 -45.57
N ALA A 303 -35.10 42.06 -46.67
CA ALA A 303 -35.74 42.82 -47.75
C ALA A 303 -37.17 43.29 -47.42
N ALA A 304 -37.79 42.80 -46.35
CA ALA A 304 -39.16 43.16 -45.94
C ALA A 304 -39.22 43.51 -44.46
N SER A 305 -40.00 44.55 -44.13
CA SER A 305 -40.22 45.00 -42.75
C SER A 305 -41.09 44.02 -41.98
N THR A 306 -40.76 43.75 -40.73
CA THR A 306 -41.59 42.98 -39.78
C THR A 306 -41.57 43.57 -38.39
N THR A 307 -42.70 43.46 -37.69
CA THR A 307 -42.81 43.78 -36.26
C THR A 307 -42.43 42.59 -35.37
N GLN A 308 -42.16 41.43 -35.96
CA GLN A 308 -41.69 40.26 -35.23
C GLN A 308 -40.20 40.40 -34.93
N GLY A 309 -39.84 39.97 -33.73
CA GLY A 309 -38.47 40.05 -33.30
C GLY A 309 -37.60 38.92 -33.85
N ALA A 310 -36.37 39.26 -34.23
CA ALA A 310 -35.37 38.32 -34.74
C ALA A 310 -34.45 37.75 -33.65
N TRP A 311 -34.15 36.46 -33.77
CA TRP A 311 -33.09 35.78 -33.03
C TRP A 311 -31.78 35.86 -33.80
N LEU A 312 -30.69 36.12 -33.08
CA LEU A 312 -29.34 36.00 -33.60
C LEU A 312 -28.64 34.85 -32.90
N ASN A 313 -28.16 33.88 -33.68
CA ASN A 313 -27.29 32.82 -33.22
C ASN A 313 -25.85 33.16 -33.64
N ILE A 314 -24.97 33.33 -32.65
CA ILE A 314 -23.58 33.74 -32.85
C ILE A 314 -22.66 32.62 -32.37
N ILE A 315 -21.80 32.16 -33.27
CA ILE A 315 -20.82 31.10 -33.00
C ILE A 315 -19.43 31.68 -33.25
N ALA A 316 -18.55 31.58 -32.27
CA ALA A 316 -17.13 31.95 -32.40
C ALA A 316 -16.25 30.71 -32.30
N VAL A 317 -15.38 30.52 -33.29
CA VAL A 317 -14.43 29.40 -33.36
C VAL A 317 -13.03 29.97 -33.51
N GLY A 318 -12.13 29.59 -32.61
CA GLY A 318 -10.77 30.10 -32.60
C GLY A 318 -9.89 29.39 -31.57
N ARG A 319 -8.64 29.84 -31.47
CA ARG A 319 -7.68 29.31 -30.50
C ARG A 319 -7.73 30.08 -29.19
N TRP A 320 -7.91 29.33 -28.12
CA TRP A 320 -8.00 29.83 -26.76
C TRP A 320 -6.66 29.69 -26.01
N PHE A 321 -5.67 29.03 -26.64
CA PHE A 321 -4.31 28.76 -26.16
C PHE A 321 -3.34 28.41 -27.32
#